data_AF-A0A9E4HL98-F1
#
_entry.id   AF-A0A9E4HL98-F1
#
_cell.length_a   1.000
_cell.length_b   1.000
_cell.length_c   1.000
_cell.angle_alpha   90.00
_cell.angle_beta   90.00
_cell.angle_gamma   90.00
#
_symmetry.space_group_name_H-M   'P 1'
#
loop_
_entity.id
_entity.type
_entity.pdbx_description
1 polymer ?
#
loop_
_entity_poly.entity_id
_entity_poly.type
_entity_poly.pdbx_seq_one_letter_code
_entity_poly.pdbx_strand_id
1 'polypeptide(L)' 'MARIDFGDGEGLERIRMWSLQPDVGMAMGAAAKTLYTKISLDVRVREIARMRVAQINRCHI' A
#
# COMPACT_ATOMS: atom_id res chain seq x y z
N MET A 1 19.31 7.13 0.49
CA MET A 1 18.73 5.90 1.10
C MET A 1 19.38 4.70 0.42
N ALA A 2 19.83 3.72 1.19
CA ALA A 2 20.36 2.48 0.61
C ALA A 2 19.25 1.79 -0.19
N ARG A 3 19.56 1.36 -1.43
CA ARG A 3 18.64 0.54 -2.22
C ARG A 3 18.68 -0.86 -1.63
N ILE A 4 17.58 -1.26 -0.98
CA ILE A 4 17.39 -2.64 -0.54
C ILE A 4 16.85 -3.39 -1.75
N ASP A 5 17.59 -4.38 -2.22
CA ASP A 5 17.12 -5.29 -3.26
C ASP A 5 16.24 -6.36 -2.60
N PHE A 6 14.97 -6.43 -3.01
CA PHE A 6 14.01 -7.42 -2.54
C PHE A 6 14.00 -8.69 -3.41
N GLY A 7 14.93 -8.81 -4.37
CA GLY A 7 15.04 -9.92 -5.30
C GLY A 7 13.94 -9.91 -6.37
N ASP A 8 13.88 -10.96 -7.18
CA ASP A 8 12.78 -11.21 -8.11
C ASP A 8 11.56 -11.84 -7.41
N GLY A 9 10.37 -11.62 -7.95
CA GLY A 9 9.13 -12.16 -7.39
C GLY A 9 7.89 -11.45 -7.94
N GLU A 10 6.71 -12.04 -7.72
CA GLU A 10 5.46 -11.49 -8.24
C GLU A 10 5.01 -10.20 -7.52
N GLY A 11 4.37 -9.31 -8.28
CA GLY A 11 3.73 -8.10 -7.77
C GLY A 11 4.66 -6.89 -7.66
N LEU A 12 4.14 -5.83 -7.04
CA LEU A 12 4.88 -4.57 -6.86
C LEU A 12 5.99 -4.73 -5.81
N GLU A 13 7.08 -3.98 -5.96
CA GLU A 13 8.20 -3.99 -5.01
C GLU A 13 7.76 -3.75 -3.56
N ARG A 14 6.81 -2.82 -3.33
CA ARG A 14 6.21 -2.55 -2.02
C ARG A 14 5.49 -3.75 -1.37
N ILE A 15 5.06 -4.72 -2.18
CA ILE A 15 4.46 -5.97 -1.69
C ILE A 15 5.59 -6.91 -1.23
N ARG A 16 6.63 -7.07 -2.07
CA ARG A 16 7.80 -7.89 -1.77
C ARG A 16 8.59 -7.37 -0.57
N MET A 17 8.59 -6.06 -0.33
CA MET A 17 9.16 -5.43 0.87
C MET A 17 8.64 -6.08 2.16
N TRP A 18 7.36 -6.47 2.20
CA TRP A 18 6.78 -7.09 3.39
C TRP A 18 7.28 -8.53 3.65
N SER A 19 8.00 -9.15 2.71
CA SER A 19 8.67 -10.44 2.98
C SER A 19 9.70 -10.33 4.11
N LEU A 20 10.25 -9.13 4.35
CA LEU A 20 11.15 -8.88 5.47
C LEU A 20 10.43 -8.87 6.83
N GLN A 21 9.11 -8.66 6.86
CA GLN A 21 8.29 -8.57 8.06
C GLN A 21 6.89 -9.18 7.80
N PRO A 22 6.77 -10.53 7.72
CA PRO A 22 5.58 -11.20 7.21
C PRO A 22 4.28 -10.89 7.98
N ASP A 23 4.34 -10.82 9.32
CA ASP A 23 3.16 -10.53 10.15
C ASP A 23 2.63 -9.11 9.89
N VAL A 24 3.53 -8.15 9.69
CA VAL A 24 3.17 -6.78 9.31
C VAL A 24 2.56 -6.77 7.92
N GLY A 25 3.14 -7.52 6.98
CA GLY A 25 2.59 -7.71 5.63
C GLY A 25 1.15 -8.22 5.65
N MET A 26 0.86 -9.22 6.48
CA MET A 26 -0.47 -9.79 6.65
C MET A 26 -1.46 -8.74 7.18
N ALA A 27 -1.08 -7.99 8.23
CA ALA A 27 -1.91 -6.93 8.79
C ALA A 27 -2.18 -5.81 7.77
N MET A 28 -1.17 -5.39 7.01
CA MET A 28 -1.31 -4.37 5.96
C MET A 28 -2.20 -4.85 4.81
N GLY A 29 -2.12 -6.12 4.43
CA GLY A 29 -3.02 -6.73 3.45
C GLY A 29 -4.49 -6.73 3.91
N ALA A 30 -4.74 -7.08 5.17
CA ALA A 30 -6.07 -7.04 5.77
C ALA A 30 -6.63 -5.61 5.85
N ALA A 31 -5.79 -4.64 6.23
CA ALA A 31 -6.15 -3.22 6.24
C ALA A 31 -6.51 -2.73 4.83
N ALA A 32 -5.67 -3.01 3.84
CA ALA A 32 -5.94 -2.66 2.44
C ALA A 32 -7.27 -3.25 1.96
N LYS A 33 -7.51 -4.55 2.16
CA LYS A 33 -8.79 -5.18 1.80
C LYS A 33 -9.99 -4.48 2.44
N THR A 34 -9.87 -4.13 3.72
CA THR A 34 -10.94 -3.44 4.47
C THR A 34 -11.22 -2.06 3.88
N LEU A 35 -10.18 -1.28 3.56
CA LEU A 35 -10.31 0.03 2.91
C LEU A 35 -11.07 -0.02 1.59
N TYR A 36 -10.97 -1.13 0.84
CA TYR A 36 -11.65 -1.28 -0.45
C TYR A 36 -13.05 -1.90 -0.36
N THR A 37 -13.38 -2.62 0.71
CA THR A 37 -14.60 -3.44 0.78
C THR A 37 -15.55 -3.11 1.92
N LYS A 38 -15.10 -2.41 2.97
CA LYS A 38 -15.84 -2.27 4.24
C LYS A 38 -15.81 -0.85 4.82
N ILE A 39 -15.56 0.17 4.01
CA ILE A 39 -15.61 1.57 4.45
C ILE A 39 -16.87 2.28 3.97
N SER A 40 -17.23 3.36 4.68
CA SER A 40 -18.41 4.17 4.38
C SER A 40 -18.22 5.20 3.26
N LEU A 41 -16.98 5.48 2.85
CA LEU A 41 -16.71 6.43 1.78
C LEU A 41 -17.00 5.82 0.41
N ASP A 42 -17.65 6.62 -0.45
CA ASP A 42 -17.78 6.29 -1.87
C ASP A 42 -16.40 6.09 -2.51
N VAL A 43 -16.33 5.21 -3.51
CA VAL A 43 -15.11 4.87 -4.24
C VAL A 43 -14.38 6.12 -4.73
N ARG A 44 -15.08 7.10 -5.31
CA ARG A 44 -14.44 8.33 -5.83
C ARG A 44 -13.86 9.18 -4.70
N VAL A 45 -14.58 9.30 -3.59
CA VAL A 45 -14.12 10.07 -2.42
C VAL A 45 -12.89 9.41 -1.78
N ARG A 46 -12.90 8.07 -1.64
CA ARG A 46 -11.74 7.30 -1.16
C ARG A 46 -10.51 7.51 -2.04
N GLU A 47 -10.65 7.39 -3.36
CA GLU A 47 -9.50 7.53 -4.26
C GLU A 47 -8.94 8.96 -4.26
N ILE A 48 -9.79 9.99 -4.24
CA ILE A 48 -9.34 11.39 -4.12
C ILE A 48 -8.59 11.58 -2.80
N ALA A 49 -9.09 11.05 -1.68
CA ALA A 49 -8.41 11.12 -0.39
C ALA A 49 -7.04 10.43 -0.43
N ARG A 50 -6.96 9.22 -1.00
CA ARG A 50 -5.70 8.48 -1.18
C ARG A 50 -4.70 9.25 -2.05
N MET A 51 -5.14 9.80 -3.17
CA MET A 51 -4.31 10.60 -4.07
C MET A 51 -3.80 11.86 -3.38
N ARG A 52 -4.65 12.54 -2.60
CA ARG A 52 -4.26 13.74 -1.86
C ARG A 52 -3.18 13.43 -0.81
N VAL A 53 -3.32 12.33 -0.08
CA VAL A 53 -2.28 11.85 0.86
C VAL A 53 -0.97 11.57 0.14
N ALA A 54 -1.00 10.89 -1.01
CA ALA A 54 0.20 10.62 -1.79
C ALA A 54 0.89 11.91 -2.28
N GLN A 55 0.12 12.87 -2.80
CA GLN A 55 0.67 14.18 -3.23
C GLN A 55 1.34 14.94 -2.09
N ILE A 56 0.70 14.99 -0.91
CA ILE A 56 1.26 15.65 0.28
C ILE A 56 2.60 15.02 0.67
N ASN A 57 2.71 13.70 0.55
CA ASN A 57 3.93 12.95 0.84
C ASN A 57 4.91 12.87 -0.35
N ARG A 58 4.64 13.57 -1.45
CA ARG A 58 5.42 13.51 -2.70
C ARG A 58 5.63 12.07 -3.20
N CYS A 59 4.67 11.20 -2.93
CA CYS A 59 4.61 9.85 -3.46
C CYS A 59 4.10 9.93 -4.89
N HIS A 60 4.97 9.61 -5.86
CA HIS A 60 4.58 9.50 -7.26
C HIS A 60 3.80 8.19 -7.43
N ILE A 61 2.49 8.31 -7.67
CA ILE A 61 1.56 7.21 -7.89
C ILE A 61 1.60 6.81 -9.35
#